data_AF-A0A838XVK7-F1
#
_entry.id   AF-A0A838XVK7-F1
#
_cell.length_a   1.000
_cell.length_b   1.000
_cell.length_c   1.000
_cell.angle_alpha   90.00
_cell.angle_beta   90.00
_cell.angle_gamma   90.00
#
_symmetry.space_group_name_H-M   'P 1'
#
loop_
_entity.id
_entity.type
_entity.pdbx_description
1 polymer ?
#
loop_
_entity_poly.entity_id
_entity_poly.type
_entity_poly.pdbx_seq_one_letter_code
_entity_poly.pdbx_strand_id
1 'polypeptide(L)'
;MTADTTDQAPHRGVTFQDREVLLDGGAFHGCVFIRCHMVYEGGVPPVLSGCHFEGCRWGFAGAAANTLLMLGALRQGGFEGVVDTTLAAIRDGSVLNSPAAEAVASTMNASSSATRRGGIDLGFGTFPIPRILRRR
;
A
#
# COMPACT_ATOMS: atom_id res chain seq x y z
N MET A 1 -18.64 8.62 -11.75
CA MET A 1 -17.19 8.79 -11.50
C MET A 1 -16.70 7.42 -11.04
N THR A 2 -16.21 6.62 -11.98
CA THR A 2 -15.84 5.22 -11.73
C THR A 2 -14.51 5.21 -11.01
N ALA A 3 -14.54 4.96 -9.70
CA ALA A 3 -13.35 4.50 -8.98
C ALA A 3 -12.89 3.21 -9.66
N ASP A 4 -11.66 3.23 -10.17
CA ASP A 4 -11.03 2.09 -10.83
C ASP A 4 -10.55 1.19 -9.70
N THR A 5 -11.43 0.26 -9.30
CA THR A 5 -11.25 -0.59 -8.13
C THR A 5 -10.03 -1.50 -8.32
N THR A 6 -9.13 -1.42 -7.35
CA THR A 6 -7.89 -2.18 -7.19
C THR A 6 -8.07 -3.70 -7.35
N ASP A 7 -7.70 -4.20 -8.54
CA ASP A 7 -7.13 -5.54 -8.77
C ASP A 7 -6.23 -5.49 -10.03
N GLN A 8 -5.40 -4.45 -10.10
CA GLN A 8 -4.60 -4.15 -11.29
C GLN A 8 -3.12 -4.47 -11.06
N ALA A 9 -2.55 -5.16 -12.05
CA ALA A 9 -1.12 -5.36 -12.23
C ALA A 9 -0.35 -4.04 -12.02
N PRO A 10 0.93 -4.10 -11.59
CA PRO A 10 1.71 -2.90 -11.30
C PRO A 10 1.73 -1.94 -12.50
N HIS A 11 1.39 -0.68 -12.25
CA HIS A 11 1.43 0.38 -13.26
C HIS A 11 2.87 0.84 -13.48
N ARG A 12 3.27 0.96 -14.75
CA ARG A 12 4.63 1.38 -15.15
C ARG A 12 4.58 2.47 -16.20
N GLY A 13 5.15 3.64 -15.92
CA GLY A 13 5.24 4.75 -16.89
C GLY A 13 3.90 5.38 -17.28
N VAL A 14 2.83 5.12 -16.51
CA VAL A 14 1.47 5.59 -16.84
C VAL A 14 1.29 7.03 -16.37
N THR A 15 0.58 7.83 -17.16
CA THR A 15 0.14 9.17 -16.76
C THR A 15 -1.34 9.16 -16.38
N PHE A 16 -1.65 9.61 -15.17
CA PHE A 16 -3.00 9.80 -14.64
C PHE A 16 -3.30 11.30 -14.56
N GLN A 17 -4.48 11.73 -15.03
CA GLN A 17 -4.86 13.15 -15.03
C GLN A 17 -6.31 13.35 -14.57
N ASP A 18 -6.54 14.43 -13.81
CA ASP A 18 -7.86 14.95 -13.43
C ASP A 18 -8.84 13.91 -12.88
N ARG A 19 -8.32 12.94 -12.11
CA ARG A 19 -9.11 11.84 -11.57
C ARG A 19 -8.75 11.49 -10.14
N GLU A 20 -9.63 10.72 -9.54
CA GLU A 20 -9.35 10.05 -8.28
C GLU A 20 -8.52 8.79 -8.53
N VAL A 21 -7.54 8.55 -7.64
CA VAL A 21 -6.65 7.38 -7.65
C VAL A 21 -6.69 6.76 -6.26
N LEU A 22 -7.27 5.55 -6.17
CA LEU A 22 -7.23 4.73 -4.97
C LEU A 22 -5.84 4.12 -4.84
N LEU A 23 -5.23 4.30 -3.67
CA LEU A 23 -3.84 3.91 -3.42
C LEU A 23 -3.72 2.51 -2.83
N ASP A 24 -4.71 2.04 -2.09
CA ASP A 24 -4.66 0.81 -1.32
C ASP A 24 -4.27 -0.38 -2.20
N GLY A 25 -3.15 -1.04 -1.84
CA GLY A 25 -2.58 -2.19 -2.56
C GLY A 25 -1.96 -1.86 -3.93
N GLY A 26 -2.03 -0.62 -4.40
CA GLY A 26 -1.54 -0.23 -5.71
C GLY A 26 -0.01 -0.19 -5.79
N ALA A 27 0.54 -0.60 -6.93
CA ALA A 27 1.96 -0.51 -7.23
C ALA A 27 2.20 0.35 -8.47
N PHE A 28 2.91 1.47 -8.29
CA PHE A 28 3.15 2.47 -9.32
C PHE A 28 4.65 2.76 -9.45
N HIS A 29 5.19 2.55 -10.65
CA HIS A 29 6.60 2.75 -10.96
C HIS A 29 6.76 3.73 -12.12
N GLY A 30 7.48 4.83 -11.92
CA GLY A 30 7.74 5.82 -12.97
C GLY A 30 6.49 6.50 -13.51
N CYS A 31 5.39 6.52 -12.74
CA CYS A 31 4.11 7.09 -13.18
C CYS A 31 4.07 8.61 -12.94
N VAL A 32 3.21 9.32 -13.68
CA VAL A 32 2.98 10.75 -13.52
C VAL A 32 1.52 10.99 -13.14
N PHE A 33 1.28 11.78 -12.10
CA PHE A 33 -0.06 12.14 -11.62
C PHE A 33 -0.24 13.65 -11.74
N ILE A 34 -1.26 14.10 -12.46
CA ILE A 34 -1.51 15.53 -12.72
C ILE A 34 -2.93 15.90 -12.27
N ARG A 35 -3.03 16.81 -11.30
CA ARG A 35 -4.30 17.28 -10.70
C ARG A 35 -5.19 16.14 -10.19
N CYS A 36 -4.58 15.05 -9.75
CA CYS A 36 -5.30 13.90 -9.21
C CYS A 36 -5.69 14.09 -7.75
N HIS A 37 -6.74 13.40 -7.33
CA HIS A 37 -7.08 13.19 -5.92
C HIS A 37 -6.58 11.81 -5.49
N MET A 38 -5.53 11.78 -4.68
CA MET A 38 -4.91 10.55 -4.18
C MET A 38 -5.60 10.13 -2.89
N VAL A 39 -6.24 8.95 -2.87
CA VAL A 39 -7.05 8.50 -1.74
C VAL A 39 -6.44 7.24 -1.13
N TYR A 40 -6.18 7.27 0.18
CA TYR A 40 -5.81 6.11 0.98
C TYR A 40 -6.94 5.76 1.98
N GLU A 41 -7.44 4.53 1.92
CA GLU A 41 -8.57 4.06 2.71
C GLU A 41 -8.16 3.31 3.98
N GLY A 42 -6.87 3.05 4.20
CA GLY A 42 -6.39 2.34 5.39
C GLY A 42 -6.24 0.82 5.20
N GLY A 43 -6.24 0.35 3.97
CA GLY A 43 -5.82 -0.99 3.55
C GLY A 43 -4.30 -1.08 3.39
N VAL A 44 -3.85 -1.95 2.48
CA VAL A 44 -2.41 -2.17 2.25
C VAL A 44 -1.75 -0.89 1.71
N PRO A 45 -0.70 -0.35 2.34
CA PRO A 45 0.03 0.80 1.82
C PRO A 45 0.50 0.64 0.34
N PRO A 46 0.42 1.70 -0.49
CA PRO A 46 0.86 1.65 -1.89
C PRO A 46 2.38 1.54 -2.02
N VAL A 47 2.84 1.01 -3.15
CA VAL A 47 4.21 1.18 -3.64
C VAL A 47 4.24 2.35 -4.63
N LEU A 48 4.95 3.42 -4.28
CA LEU A 48 5.15 4.59 -5.14
C LEU A 48 6.65 4.77 -5.38
N SER A 49 7.14 4.40 -6.56
CA SER A 49 8.57 4.42 -6.88
C SER A 49 8.84 5.24 -8.15
N GLY A 50 9.71 6.24 -8.05
CA GLY A 50 10.08 7.10 -9.18
C GLY A 50 8.90 7.85 -9.82
N CYS A 51 7.80 8.04 -9.09
CA CYS A 51 6.61 8.71 -9.61
C CYS A 51 6.72 10.24 -9.44
N HIS A 52 6.04 10.98 -10.30
CA HIS A 52 5.94 12.44 -10.25
C HIS A 52 4.50 12.88 -9.96
N PHE A 53 4.32 13.90 -9.12
CA PHE A 53 3.01 14.41 -8.72
C PHE A 53 2.96 15.92 -8.95
N GLU A 54 2.05 16.37 -9.80
CA GLU A 54 1.83 17.78 -10.13
C GLU A 54 0.41 18.19 -9.74
N GLY A 55 0.27 19.17 -8.84
CA GLY A 55 -1.03 19.71 -8.43
C GLY A 55 -1.99 18.70 -7.80
N CYS A 56 -1.50 17.58 -7.28
CA CYS A 56 -2.33 16.54 -6.67
C CYS A 56 -2.75 16.90 -5.25
N ARG A 57 -3.95 16.49 -4.86
CA ARG A 57 -4.47 16.56 -3.49
C ARG A 57 -4.45 15.18 -2.86
N TRP A 58 -4.27 15.12 -1.54
CA TRP A 58 -4.25 13.87 -0.77
C TRP A 58 -5.43 13.81 0.18
N GLY A 59 -6.08 12.65 0.21
CA GLY A 59 -7.26 12.38 1.03
C GLY A 59 -7.12 11.05 1.77
N PHE A 60 -7.74 11.00 2.94
CA PHE A 60 -7.90 9.78 3.72
C PHE A 60 -9.38 9.44 3.78
N ALA A 61 -9.73 8.20 3.48
CA ALA A 61 -11.08 7.66 3.56
C ALA A 61 -11.07 6.34 4.35
N GLY A 62 -12.21 5.65 4.43
CA GLY A 62 -12.31 4.34 5.09
C GLY A 62 -11.71 4.27 6.51
N ALA A 63 -10.94 3.22 6.77
CA ALA A 63 -10.25 2.99 8.04
C ALA A 63 -9.18 4.06 8.34
N ALA A 64 -8.54 4.64 7.33
CA ALA A 64 -7.60 5.73 7.53
C ALA A 64 -8.31 7.00 8.06
N ALA A 65 -9.47 7.35 7.49
CA ALA A 65 -10.28 8.46 8.00
C ALA A 65 -10.75 8.22 9.44
N ASN A 66 -11.14 6.99 9.80
CA ASN A 66 -11.51 6.65 11.17
C ASN A 66 -10.38 6.93 12.17
N THR A 67 -9.12 6.67 11.78
CA THR A 67 -7.95 6.99 12.60
C THR A 67 -7.85 8.51 12.84
N LEU A 68 -8.03 9.33 11.81
CA LEU A 68 -8.00 10.78 11.94
C LEU A 68 -9.13 11.31 12.84
N LEU A 69 -10.34 10.76 12.69
CA LEU A 69 -11.48 11.09 13.55
C LEU A 69 -11.18 10.77 15.02
N MET A 70 -10.58 9.60 15.29
CA MET A 70 -10.17 9.20 16.63
C MET A 70 -9.11 10.15 17.22
N LEU A 71 -8.06 10.48 16.46
CA LEU A 71 -7.02 11.43 16.91
C LEU A 71 -7.60 12.84 17.16
N GLY A 72 -8.53 13.29 16.32
CA GLY A 72 -9.25 14.54 16.53
C GLY A 72 -10.08 14.54 17.82
N ALA A 73 -10.83 13.46 18.07
CA ALA A 73 -11.62 13.29 19.29
C ALA A 73 -10.74 13.27 20.54
N LEU A 74 -9.61 12.54 20.52
CA LEU A 74 -8.65 12.53 21.62
C LEU A 74 -8.11 13.93 21.93
N ARG A 75 -7.74 14.68 20.89
CA ARG A 75 -7.24 16.05 21.07
C ARG A 75 -8.30 16.94 21.73
N GLN A 76 -9.55 16.89 21.27
CA GLN A 76 -10.63 17.69 21.84
C GLN A 76 -11.05 17.21 23.25
N GLY A 77 -10.76 15.95 23.58
CA GLY A 77 -11.06 15.35 24.87
C GLY A 77 -9.99 15.55 25.95
N GLY A 78 -8.98 16.40 25.74
CA GLY A 78 -7.92 16.66 26.71
C GLY A 78 -6.77 15.64 26.70
N PHE A 79 -6.61 14.88 25.62
CA PHE A 79 -5.49 13.95 25.40
C PHE A 79 -4.48 14.50 24.39
N GLU A 80 -4.24 15.82 24.39
CA GLU A 80 -3.34 16.48 23.46
C GLU A 80 -1.93 15.88 23.50
N GLY A 81 -1.44 15.51 24.69
CA GLY A 81 -0.12 14.90 24.84
C GLY A 81 0.05 13.60 24.04
N VAL A 82 -0.99 12.78 23.92
CA VAL A 82 -0.96 11.56 23.10
C VAL A 82 -0.87 11.92 21.62
N VAL A 83 -1.75 12.83 21.18
CA VAL A 83 -1.82 13.27 19.77
C VAL A 83 -0.52 13.95 19.34
N ASP A 84 0.00 14.86 20.16
CA ASP A 84 1.22 15.61 19.86
C ASP A 84 2.44 14.69 19.86
N THR A 85 2.50 13.68 20.74
CA THR A 85 3.56 12.65 20.70
C THR A 85 3.48 11.83 19.42
N THR A 86 2.28 11.40 19.01
CA THR A 86 2.10 10.68 17.74
C THR A 86 2.52 11.55 16.54
N LEU A 87 2.13 12.83 16.51
CA LEU A 87 2.52 13.75 15.44
C LEU A 87 4.03 14.05 15.46
N ALA A 88 4.66 14.14 16.64
CA ALA A 88 6.11 14.26 16.76
C ALA A 88 6.82 13.03 16.20
N ALA A 89 6.32 11.83 16.52
CA ALA A 89 6.82 10.56 16.01
C ALA A 89 6.65 10.42 14.47
N ILE A 90 5.62 11.05 13.90
CA ILE A 90 5.46 11.14 12.45
C ILE A 90 6.51 12.09 11.85
N ARG A 91 6.76 13.23 12.49
CA ARG A 91 7.73 14.23 12.02
C ARG A 91 9.17 13.73 12.08
N ASP A 92 9.52 12.97 13.11
CA ASP A 92 10.86 12.38 13.27
C ASP A 92 11.02 11.05 12.49
N GLY A 93 9.95 10.51 11.95
CA GLY A 93 9.93 9.26 11.18
C GLY A 93 9.98 7.99 12.03
N SER A 94 9.94 8.09 13.37
CA SER A 94 9.99 6.92 14.26
C SER A 94 8.80 5.99 14.12
N VAL A 95 7.63 6.49 13.69
CA VAL A 95 6.45 5.64 13.40
C VAL A 95 6.72 4.59 12.33
N LEU A 96 7.62 4.85 11.38
CA LEU A 96 7.98 3.92 10.31
C LEU A 96 8.84 2.76 10.81
N ASN A 97 9.48 2.93 11.97
CA ASN A 97 10.32 1.92 12.62
C ASN A 97 9.61 1.25 13.82
N SER A 98 8.29 1.45 13.94
CA SER A 98 7.51 0.89 15.04
C SER A 98 7.15 -0.58 14.79
N PRO A 99 6.94 -1.39 15.85
CA PRO A 99 6.50 -2.79 15.70
C PRO A 99 5.17 -2.92 14.96
N ALA A 100 4.31 -1.89 15.00
CA ALA A 100 3.09 -1.85 14.19
C ALA A 100 3.40 -1.73 12.70
N ALA A 101 4.36 -0.90 12.30
CA ALA A 101 4.81 -0.79 10.92
C ALA A 101 5.47 -2.09 10.43
N GLU A 102 6.25 -2.76 11.28
CA GLU A 102 6.86 -4.06 10.97
C GLU A 102 5.82 -5.17 10.79
N ALA A 103 4.74 -5.17 11.57
CA ALA A 103 3.62 -6.11 11.40
C ALA A 103 2.90 -5.89 10.07
N VAL A 104 2.70 -4.62 9.66
CA VAL A 104 2.13 -4.28 8.35
C VAL A 104 3.05 -4.77 7.22
N ALA A 105 4.36 -4.53 7.31
CA ALA A 105 5.34 -4.98 6.32
C ALA A 105 5.44 -6.52 6.24
N SER A 106 5.37 -7.21 7.39
CA SER A 106 5.41 -8.68 7.44
C SER A 106 4.18 -9.31 6.79
N THR A 107 3.02 -8.67 6.94
CA THR A 107 1.77 -9.10 6.29
C THR A 107 1.86 -8.96 4.76
N MET A 108 2.53 -7.91 4.25
CA MET A 108 2.79 -7.75 2.81
C MET A 108 3.70 -8.87 2.27
N ASN A 109 4.77 -9.22 3.00
CA ASN A 109 5.67 -10.30 2.57
C ASN A 109 5.02 -11.69 2.66
N ALA A 110 4.10 -11.90 3.60
CA ALA A 110 3.39 -13.17 3.77
C ALA A 110 2.35 -13.43 2.65
N SER A 111 1.71 -12.39 2.12
CA SER A 111 0.75 -12.49 1.00
C SER A 111 1.40 -12.96 -0.31
N SER A 112 2.72 -12.89 -0.45
CA SER A 112 3.47 -13.44 -1.59
C SER A 112 3.71 -14.96 -1.52
N SER A 113 3.23 -15.64 -0.47
CA SER A 113 3.56 -17.07 -0.23
C SER A 113 2.39 -18.06 -0.46
N ALA A 114 1.26 -17.60 -0.98
CA ALA A 114 0.10 -18.47 -1.18
C ALA A 114 -0.03 -18.98 -2.63
N THR A 115 0.71 -20.02 -3.02
CA THR A 115 0.18 -21.09 -3.91
C THR A 115 0.89 -22.44 -3.70
N ARG A 116 0.16 -23.31 -2.98
CA ARG A 116 0.02 -24.77 -3.07
C ARG A 116 1.16 -25.63 -3.65
N ARG A 117 1.63 -26.55 -2.80
CA ARG A 117 2.14 -27.91 -3.07
C ARG A 117 2.31 -28.29 -4.56
N GLY A 118 3.57 -28.35 -5.00
CA GLY A 118 3.97 -29.25 -6.11
C GLY A 118 4.72 -28.66 -7.29
N GLY A 119 5.18 -27.41 -7.23
CA GLY A 119 6.01 -26.82 -8.30
C GLY A 119 6.89 -25.68 -7.75
N ILE A 120 8.02 -25.42 -8.42
CA ILE A 120 8.87 -24.26 -8.14
C ILE A 120 8.34 -23.14 -9.03
N ASP A 121 7.82 -22.07 -8.44
CA ASP A 121 7.39 -20.86 -9.15
C ASP A 121 8.56 -19.87 -9.16
N LEU A 122 8.94 -19.39 -10.34
CA LEU A 122 10.06 -18.48 -10.56
C LEU A 122 9.60 -17.07 -10.98
N GLY A 123 8.31 -16.76 -10.88
CA GLY A 123 7.77 -15.43 -11.18
C GLY A 123 7.55 -15.13 -12.67
N PHE A 124 7.70 -16.13 -13.55
CA PHE A 124 7.37 -16.04 -14.99
C PHE A 124 6.77 -17.35 -15.57
N GLY A 125 6.28 -18.26 -14.72
CA GLY A 125 5.58 -19.49 -15.11
C GLY A 125 6.04 -20.74 -14.36
N THR A 126 5.18 -21.78 -14.32
CA THR A 126 5.43 -23.04 -13.60
C THR A 126 6.18 -24.04 -14.46
N PHE A 127 7.39 -24.43 -14.07
CA PHE A 127 8.14 -25.49 -14.74
C PHE A 127 7.77 -26.87 -14.16
N PRO A 128 7.24 -27.84 -14.94
CA PRO A 128 6.95 -29.16 -14.42
C PRO A 128 8.25 -29.94 -14.19
N ILE A 129 8.43 -30.48 -12.98
CA ILE A 129 9.58 -31.33 -12.64
C ILE A 129 9.41 -32.70 -13.33
N PRO A 130 10.30 -33.10 -14.26
CA PRO A 130 10.21 -34.42 -14.88
C PRO A 130 10.59 -35.50 -13.85
N ARG A 131 9.71 -36.49 -13.62
CA ARG A 131 10.05 -37.70 -12.87
C ARG A 131 10.84 -38.65 -13.77
N ILE A 132 12.13 -38.85 -13.48
CA ILE A 132 12.93 -39.91 -14.13
C ILE A 132 12.49 -41.27 -13.58
N LEU A 133 11.80 -42.07 -14.41
CA LEU A 133 11.52 -43.47 -14.14
C LEU A 133 12.76 -44.31 -14.48
N ARG A 134 13.49 -44.78 -13.46
CA ARG A 134 14.49 -45.84 -13.65
C ARG A 134 13.76 -47.17 -13.87
N ARG A 135 13.88 -47.76 -15.06
CA ARG A 135 13.49 -49.17 -15.27
C ARG A 135 14.50 -50.07 -14.55
N ARG A 136 13.98 -51.08 -13.83
CA ARG A 136 14.77 -52.23 -13.37
C ARG A 136 15.01 -53.18 -14.53
#